data_AF-A0A8T0CGM1-F1
#
_entry.id   AF-A0A8T0CGM1-F1
#
_cell.length_a   1.000
_cell.length_b   1.000
_cell.length_c   1.000
_cell.angle_alpha   90.00
_cell.angle_beta   90.00
_cell.angle_gamma   90.00
#
_symmetry.space_group_name_H-M   'P 1'
#
loop_
_entity.id
_entity.type
_entity.pdbx_description
1 polymer ?
#
loop_
_entity_poly.entity_id
_entity_poly.type
_entity_poly.pdbx_seq_one_letter_code
_entity_poly.pdbx_strand_id
1 'polypeptide(L)'
;MKITYLTSFCLFQHRRASDFGLMKIDNKGRILSFSEKPRGNDLKAMQVDTTVLGLSREEAQKKPYIASMGVYIFKKEILLNLLRWRFPTANDFGSEIIPASANEFYIKAYLFNDYWEDIGTIRSFFEANLALTEHPPRFSFYDATKPIYTSRRNLPPSKIDSSKIVDSIVSHGSFLNNCFIEHSVVGIRSRINANVHLKDTVMLGADFYETDAEVAAQFAEGKVPIGIGENTKIKDCIIDKNARIGKNVIIANSEGIQEADRSSEGFYIRSGITVILKNSTIQDGLVI
;
A
#
# COMPACT_ATOMS: atom_id res chain seq x y z
N MET A 1 35.49 17.28 -3.36
CA MET A 1 34.24 18.02 -3.06
C MET A 1 33.45 17.21 -2.03
N LYS A 2 33.23 17.74 -0.82
CA LYS A 2 32.55 16.98 0.25
C LYS A 2 31.06 16.88 -0.10
N ILE A 3 30.49 15.67 -0.13
CA ILE A 3 29.06 15.44 -0.33
C ILE A 3 28.29 16.24 0.72
N THR A 4 27.28 17.01 0.29
CA THR A 4 26.46 17.83 1.18
C THR A 4 25.32 16.99 1.76
N TYR A 5 24.63 16.22 0.90
CA TYR A 5 23.62 15.24 1.30
C TYR A 5 23.31 14.22 0.18
N LEU A 6 22.71 13.08 0.54
CA LEU A 6 22.31 12.00 -0.38
C LEU A 6 20.79 11.94 -0.54
N THR A 7 20.29 11.57 -1.72
CA THR A 7 18.89 11.15 -1.92
C THR A 7 18.86 9.77 -2.55
N SER A 8 18.01 8.89 -2.02
CA SER A 8 17.78 7.57 -2.60
C SER A 8 16.77 7.67 -3.73
N PHE A 9 17.02 6.97 -4.82
CA PHE A 9 16.15 6.97 -5.98
C PHE A 9 15.90 5.58 -6.54
N CYS A 10 14.78 5.41 -7.23
CA CYS A 10 14.41 4.19 -7.95
C CYS A 10 14.14 4.52 -9.43
N LEU A 11 14.19 3.48 -10.27
CA LEU A 11 14.10 3.60 -11.72
C LEU A 11 12.72 3.19 -12.22
N PHE A 12 12.05 4.09 -12.92
CA PHE A 12 10.65 3.92 -13.30
C PHE A 12 10.41 3.80 -14.80
N GLN A 13 9.40 3.01 -15.14
CA GLN A 13 8.78 3.04 -16.47
C GLN A 13 7.96 4.32 -16.64
N HIS A 14 7.77 4.74 -17.89
CA HIS A 14 7.07 5.97 -18.25
C HIS A 14 5.69 6.14 -17.60
N ARG A 15 4.91 5.06 -17.43
CA ARG A 15 3.54 5.10 -16.89
C ARG A 15 3.45 5.51 -15.42
N ARG A 16 4.50 5.29 -14.63
CA ARG A 16 4.53 5.58 -13.18
C ARG A 16 5.39 6.80 -12.82
N ALA A 17 6.20 7.29 -13.77
CA ALA A 17 7.17 8.34 -13.51
C ALA A 17 6.53 9.69 -13.14
N SER A 18 5.32 9.99 -13.62
CA SER A 18 4.60 11.24 -13.31
C SER A 18 4.05 11.32 -11.88
N ASP A 19 4.08 10.21 -11.13
CA ASP A 19 3.58 10.18 -9.75
C ASP A 19 4.67 10.57 -8.74
N PHE A 20 5.90 10.77 -9.20
CA PHE A 20 7.08 11.01 -8.36
C PHE A 20 7.86 12.26 -8.77
N GLY A 21 8.69 12.75 -7.86
CA GLY A 21 9.71 13.74 -8.16
C GLY A 21 10.87 13.14 -8.93
N LEU A 22 11.07 13.59 -10.17
CA LEU A 22 12.13 13.10 -11.06
C LEU A 22 13.39 13.95 -10.93
N MET A 23 14.54 13.35 -11.17
CA MET A 23 15.83 14.03 -11.13
C MET A 23 16.69 13.70 -12.34
N LYS A 24 17.55 14.66 -12.72
CA LYS A 24 18.65 14.44 -13.64
C LYS A 24 19.96 14.41 -12.88
N ILE A 25 20.87 13.57 -13.35
CA ILE A 25 22.19 13.42 -12.76
C ILE A 25 23.30 13.60 -13.79
N ASP A 26 24.48 14.00 -13.33
CA ASP A 26 25.71 13.92 -14.12
C ASP A 26 26.35 12.52 -14.04
N ASN A 27 27.47 12.34 -14.74
CA ASN A 27 28.23 11.09 -14.77
C ASN A 27 28.89 10.70 -13.43
N LYS A 28 28.86 11.58 -12.42
CA LYS A 28 29.34 11.32 -11.05
C LYS A 28 28.19 11.11 -10.08
N GLY A 29 26.95 11.08 -10.59
CA GLY A 29 25.73 10.94 -9.79
C GLY A 29 25.36 12.21 -9.02
N ARG A 30 25.86 13.38 -9.40
CA ARG A 30 25.40 14.66 -8.84
C ARG A 30 24.06 15.01 -9.46
N ILE A 31 23.10 15.44 -8.65
CA ILE A 31 21.82 15.96 -9.17
C ILE A 31 22.04 17.31 -9.83
N LEU A 32 21.57 17.44 -11.06
CA LEU A 32 21.61 18.66 -11.88
C LEU A 32 20.29 19.41 -11.87
N SER A 33 19.18 18.68 -11.91
CA SER A 33 17.84 19.25 -11.89
C SER A 33 16.85 18.30 -11.24
N PHE A 34 15.79 18.86 -10.68
CA PHE A 34 14.70 18.14 -10.06
C PHE A 34 13.37 18.69 -10.58
N SER A 35 12.38 17.83 -10.79
CA SER A 35 11.05 18.21 -11.21
C SER A 35 10.02 17.35 -10.50
N GLU A 36 9.15 17.97 -9.70
CA GLU A 36 8.11 17.27 -8.95
C GLU A 36 6.93 16.89 -9.86
N LYS A 37 6.61 15.60 -9.94
CA LYS A 37 5.45 15.04 -10.67
C LYS A 37 5.26 15.61 -12.08
N PRO A 38 6.30 15.61 -12.93
CA PRO A 38 6.24 16.25 -14.25
C PRO A 38 5.27 15.51 -15.17
N ARG A 39 4.63 16.26 -16.07
CA ARG A 39 3.65 15.74 -17.05
C ARG A 39 4.00 16.20 -18.46
N GLY A 40 3.47 15.51 -19.46
CA GLY A 40 3.58 15.92 -20.86
C GLY A 40 5.03 16.10 -21.33
N ASN A 41 5.34 17.31 -21.82
CA ASN A 41 6.67 17.64 -22.33
C ASN A 41 7.74 17.69 -21.23
N ASP A 42 7.39 18.13 -20.03
CA ASP A 42 8.32 18.18 -18.89
C ASP A 42 8.72 16.77 -18.46
N LEU A 43 7.78 15.83 -18.50
CA LEU A 43 8.08 14.42 -18.25
C LEU A 43 9.06 13.86 -19.28
N LYS A 44 8.87 14.17 -20.57
CA LYS A 44 9.83 13.74 -21.61
C LYS A 44 11.20 14.39 -21.41
N ALA A 45 11.23 15.66 -21.01
CA ALA A 45 12.46 16.37 -20.75
C ALA A 45 13.28 15.74 -19.61
N MET A 46 12.64 15.07 -18.65
CA MET A 46 13.29 14.44 -17.50
C MET A 46 13.90 13.05 -17.77
N GLN A 47 13.87 12.56 -19.02
CA GLN A 47 14.56 11.32 -19.38
C GLN A 47 16.07 11.46 -19.23
N VAL A 48 16.72 10.38 -18.78
CA VAL A 48 18.16 10.28 -18.60
C VAL A 48 18.67 8.92 -19.06
N ASP A 49 19.94 8.88 -19.44
CA ASP A 49 20.62 7.61 -19.71
C ASP A 49 20.97 6.94 -18.37
N THR A 50 20.18 5.94 -17.98
CA THR A 50 20.37 5.21 -16.72
C THR A 50 21.47 4.16 -16.80
N THR A 51 22.16 3.99 -17.94
CA THR A 51 23.37 3.15 -18.01
C THR A 51 24.52 3.72 -17.18
N VAL A 52 24.55 5.04 -16.94
CA VAL A 52 25.53 5.69 -16.03
C VAL A 52 25.42 5.20 -14.59
N LEU A 53 24.31 4.53 -14.26
CA LEU A 53 24.02 3.94 -12.96
C LEU A 53 24.26 2.43 -12.92
N GLY A 54 24.81 1.85 -13.99
CA GLY A 54 25.18 0.43 -14.06
C GLY A 54 24.09 -0.47 -14.65
N LEU A 55 23.03 0.07 -15.25
CA LEU A 55 22.02 -0.73 -15.97
C LEU A 55 22.53 -1.19 -17.33
N SER A 56 22.00 -2.33 -17.81
CA SER A 56 22.14 -2.71 -19.21
C SER A 56 21.39 -1.73 -20.12
N ARG A 57 21.79 -1.66 -21.40
CA ARG A 57 21.11 -0.78 -22.38
C ARG A 57 19.62 -1.08 -22.52
N GLU A 58 19.24 -2.36 -22.46
CA GLU A 58 17.84 -2.77 -22.59
C GLU A 58 17.00 -2.32 -21.38
N GLU A 59 17.54 -2.49 -20.17
CA GLU A 59 16.87 -2.03 -18.95
C GLU A 59 16.79 -0.51 -18.90
N ALA A 60 17.84 0.19 -19.36
CA ALA A 60 17.86 1.65 -19.38
C ALA A 60 16.80 2.23 -20.32
N GLN A 61 16.55 1.59 -21.46
CA GLN A 61 15.45 1.96 -22.37
C GLN A 61 14.08 1.75 -21.72
N LYS A 62 13.91 0.68 -20.94
CA LYS A 62 12.66 0.38 -20.22
C LYS A 62 12.46 1.29 -19.00
N LYS A 63 13.54 1.78 -18.38
CA LYS A 63 13.52 2.62 -17.18
C LYS A 63 14.36 3.89 -17.38
N PRO A 64 13.90 4.84 -18.22
CA PRO A 64 14.67 6.03 -18.57
C PRO A 64 14.53 7.17 -17.54
N TYR A 65 13.94 6.91 -16.37
CA TYR A 65 13.64 7.91 -15.34
C TYR A 65 14.29 7.56 -14.02
N ILE A 66 14.79 8.58 -13.33
CA ILE A 66 15.25 8.51 -11.96
C ILE A 66 14.26 9.27 -11.09
N ALA A 67 13.62 8.58 -10.14
CA ALA A 67 12.64 9.19 -9.23
C ALA A 67 13.13 9.14 -7.79
N SER A 68 12.95 10.24 -7.06
CA SER A 68 13.20 10.32 -5.63
C SER A 68 12.26 9.40 -4.87
N MET A 69 12.80 8.63 -3.93
CA MET A 69 12.02 7.78 -3.03
C MET A 69 11.56 8.53 -1.76
N GLY A 70 11.87 9.83 -1.65
CA GLY A 70 11.58 10.59 -0.43
C GLY A 70 12.51 10.29 0.76
N VAL A 71 13.64 9.60 0.51
CA VAL A 71 14.63 9.26 1.55
C VAL A 71 15.90 10.07 1.33
N TYR A 72 16.31 10.81 2.36
CA TYR A 72 17.41 11.78 2.29
C TYR A 72 18.38 11.60 3.47
N ILE A 73 19.68 11.82 3.23
CA ILE A 73 20.72 11.81 4.28
C ILE A 73 21.42 13.15 4.27
N PHE A 74 21.15 13.99 5.26
CA PHE A 74 21.76 15.32 5.39
C PHE A 74 22.91 15.35 6.40
N LYS A 75 23.93 16.17 6.12
CA LYS A 75 24.77 16.71 7.20
C LYS A 75 23.91 17.60 8.09
N LYS A 76 24.03 17.41 9.41
CA LYS A 76 23.27 18.17 10.42
C LYS A 76 23.32 19.68 10.20
N GLU A 77 24.51 20.25 9.98
CA GLU A 77 24.72 21.68 9.78
C GLU A 77 23.98 22.22 8.54
N ILE A 78 23.94 21.42 7.47
CA ILE A 78 23.29 21.77 6.21
C ILE A 78 21.78 21.74 6.40
N LEU A 79 21.24 20.69 7.03
CA LEU A 79 19.81 20.59 7.31
C LEU A 79 19.31 21.79 8.12
N LEU A 80 20.05 22.17 9.18
CA LEU A 80 19.72 23.35 9.99
C LEU A 80 19.77 24.64 9.16
N ASN A 81 20.78 24.80 8.31
CA ASN A 81 20.91 25.97 7.46
C ASN A 81 19.75 26.08 6.44
N LEU A 82 19.43 24.97 5.77
CA LEU A 82 18.35 24.90 4.79
C LEU A 82 17.01 25.31 5.42
N LEU A 83 16.68 24.74 6.59
CA LEU A 83 15.37 24.94 7.23
C LEU A 83 15.22 26.25 7.98
N ARG A 84 16.28 26.77 8.63
CA ARG A 84 16.16 27.97 9.46
C ARG A 84 16.45 29.27 8.72
N TRP A 85 17.38 29.22 7.77
CA TRP A 85 17.95 30.43 7.20
C TRP A 85 17.72 30.54 5.69
N ARG A 86 17.96 29.46 4.94
CA ARG A 86 17.89 29.52 3.48
C ARG A 86 16.45 29.48 2.95
N PHE A 87 15.64 28.55 3.47
CA PHE A 87 14.27 28.31 3.03
C PHE A 87 13.30 28.25 4.23
N PRO A 88 13.23 29.30 5.07
CA PRO A 88 12.44 29.29 6.31
C PRO A 88 10.92 29.17 6.09
N THR A 89 10.45 29.44 4.88
CA THR A 89 9.03 29.40 4.50
C THR A 89 8.66 28.19 3.64
N ALA A 90 9.61 27.29 3.36
CA ALA A 90 9.34 26.08 2.61
C ALA A 90 8.56 25.08 3.47
N ASN A 91 7.59 24.42 2.86
CA ASN A 91 6.69 23.43 3.46
C ASN A 91 7.02 22.01 3.01
N ASP A 92 7.70 21.83 1.87
CA ASP A 92 7.99 20.50 1.32
C ASP A 92 9.46 20.32 0.93
N PHE A 93 10.01 19.15 1.27
CA PHE A 93 11.38 18.83 0.89
C PHE A 93 11.52 18.57 -0.61
N GLY A 94 10.66 17.72 -1.17
CA GLY A 94 10.81 17.23 -2.55
C GLY A 94 10.64 18.33 -3.59
N SER A 95 9.62 19.16 -3.43
CA SER A 95 9.19 20.15 -4.42
C SER A 95 9.81 21.54 -4.22
N GLU A 96 10.27 21.89 -3.01
CA GLU A 96 10.79 23.24 -2.72
C GLU A 96 12.26 23.21 -2.30
N ILE A 97 12.61 22.52 -1.21
CA ILE A 97 13.97 22.57 -0.64
C ILE A 97 15.00 21.90 -1.55
N ILE A 98 14.74 20.67 -2.01
CA ILE A 98 15.67 19.91 -2.84
C ILE A 98 15.94 20.63 -4.17
N PRO A 99 14.92 21.08 -4.93
CA PRO A 99 15.15 21.76 -6.20
C PRO A 99 15.86 23.09 -6.02
N ALA A 100 15.47 23.89 -5.02
CA ALA A 100 16.08 25.20 -4.78
C ALA A 100 17.55 25.07 -4.32
N SER A 101 17.87 24.03 -3.54
CA SER A 101 19.23 23.81 -3.04
C SER A 101 20.16 23.10 -4.02
N ALA A 102 19.65 22.49 -5.10
CA ALA A 102 20.45 21.75 -6.08
C ALA A 102 21.52 22.60 -6.80
N ASN A 103 21.24 23.89 -6.95
CA ASN A 103 22.17 24.84 -7.57
C ASN A 103 23.27 25.30 -6.61
N GLU A 104 22.99 25.29 -5.30
CA GLU A 104 23.89 25.84 -4.27
C GLU A 104 24.72 24.77 -3.56
N PHE A 105 24.18 23.56 -3.45
CA PHE A 105 24.76 22.47 -2.70
C PHE A 105 25.08 21.29 -3.59
N TYR A 106 26.12 20.54 -3.22
CA TYR A 106 26.43 19.29 -3.90
C TYR A 106 25.52 18.16 -3.38
N ILE A 107 24.46 17.92 -4.12
CA ILE A 107 23.54 16.81 -3.89
C ILE A 107 24.00 15.60 -4.68
N LYS A 108 24.18 14.46 -4.01
CA LYS A 108 24.50 13.20 -4.66
C LYS A 108 23.29 12.28 -4.65
N ALA A 109 23.00 11.69 -5.80
CA ALA A 109 22.00 10.67 -5.96
C ALA A 109 22.58 9.30 -5.56
N TYR A 110 21.79 8.49 -4.87
CA TYR A 110 22.13 7.12 -4.47
C TYR A 110 21.12 6.14 -5.10
N LEU A 111 21.61 5.22 -5.92
CA LEU A 111 20.76 4.23 -6.58
C LEU A 111 20.28 3.21 -5.56
N PHE A 112 18.96 3.04 -5.48
CA PHE A 112 18.33 1.88 -4.88
C PHE A 112 17.79 0.98 -5.99
N ASN A 113 18.18 -0.29 -5.95
CA ASN A 113 17.85 -1.28 -6.99
C ASN A 113 17.29 -2.55 -6.36
N ASP A 114 16.22 -2.39 -5.59
CA ASP A 114 15.48 -3.49 -4.96
C ASP A 114 13.98 -3.12 -4.93
N TYR A 115 13.15 -3.96 -4.32
CA TYR A 115 11.72 -3.70 -4.20
C TYR A 115 11.43 -2.38 -3.48
N TRP A 116 10.66 -1.53 -4.15
CA TRP A 116 10.09 -0.31 -3.59
C TRP A 116 8.73 -0.07 -4.24
N GLU A 117 7.75 0.25 -3.41
CA GLU A 117 6.38 0.49 -3.84
C GLU A 117 5.80 1.62 -2.99
N ASP A 118 5.27 2.66 -3.63
CA ASP A 118 4.50 3.70 -2.95
C ASP A 118 3.07 3.21 -2.74
N ILE A 119 2.71 2.99 -1.48
CA ILE A 119 1.38 2.51 -1.07
C ILE A 119 0.45 3.66 -0.63
N GLY A 120 0.70 4.89 -1.08
CA GLY A 120 -0.06 6.09 -0.72
C GLY A 120 -1.47 6.19 -1.34
N THR A 121 -1.81 5.38 -2.34
CA THR A 121 -3.16 5.33 -2.95
C THR A 121 -3.88 4.03 -2.60
N ILE A 122 -5.22 4.02 -2.67
CA ILE A 122 -6.02 2.81 -2.41
C ILE A 122 -5.65 1.66 -3.34
N ARG A 123 -5.50 1.96 -4.64
CA ARG A 123 -5.13 0.99 -5.68
C ARG A 123 -3.76 0.37 -5.39
N SER A 124 -2.74 1.19 -5.15
CA SER A 124 -1.38 0.71 -4.87
C SER A 124 -1.29 -0.03 -3.54
N PHE A 125 -2.00 0.42 -2.50
CA PHE A 125 -2.09 -0.29 -1.23
C PHE A 125 -2.70 -1.69 -1.40
N PHE A 126 -3.81 -1.78 -2.13
CA PHE A 126 -4.50 -3.04 -2.39
C PHE A 126 -3.62 -4.02 -3.16
N GLU A 127 -3.04 -3.58 -4.28
CA GLU A 127 -2.19 -4.42 -5.13
C GLU A 127 -0.92 -4.87 -4.40
N ALA A 128 -0.26 -3.97 -3.66
CA ALA A 128 0.94 -4.32 -2.90
C ALA A 128 0.68 -5.34 -1.80
N ASN A 129 -0.51 -5.32 -1.16
CA ASN A 129 -0.89 -6.32 -0.17
C ASN A 129 -1.20 -7.67 -0.83
N LEU A 130 -1.93 -7.70 -1.95
CA LEU A 130 -2.20 -8.96 -2.66
C LEU A 130 -0.93 -9.57 -3.27
N ALA A 131 0.00 -8.75 -3.75
CA ALA A 131 1.29 -9.22 -4.29
C ALA A 131 2.14 -10.00 -3.26
N LEU A 132 1.84 -9.90 -1.96
CA LEU A 132 2.47 -10.73 -0.92
C LEU A 132 2.12 -12.23 -1.07
N THR A 133 1.02 -12.55 -1.74
CA THR A 133 0.57 -13.93 -1.95
C THR A 133 1.15 -14.56 -3.21
N GLU A 134 1.89 -13.81 -4.02
CA GLU A 134 2.58 -14.31 -5.21
C GLU A 134 3.70 -15.31 -4.87
N HIS A 135 4.06 -16.14 -5.85
CA HIS A 135 5.08 -17.18 -5.70
C HIS A 135 6.15 -17.10 -6.82
N PRO A 136 7.38 -16.62 -6.52
CA PRO A 136 7.81 -15.98 -5.28
C PRO A 136 7.26 -14.54 -5.15
N PRO A 137 7.04 -14.03 -3.93
CA PRO A 137 6.59 -12.65 -3.76
C PRO A 137 7.72 -11.67 -4.04
N ARG A 138 7.37 -10.50 -4.55
CA ARG A 138 8.34 -9.43 -4.84
C ARG A 138 8.90 -8.77 -3.57
N PHE A 139 8.16 -8.87 -2.47
CA PHE A 139 8.54 -8.40 -1.14
C PHE A 139 8.19 -9.44 -0.08
N SER A 140 9.07 -9.65 0.90
CA SER A 140 8.84 -10.56 2.02
C SER A 140 9.00 -9.84 3.35
N PHE A 141 7.99 -9.98 4.22
CA PHE A 141 8.10 -9.59 5.64
C PHE A 141 9.03 -10.53 6.43
N TYR A 142 9.25 -11.74 5.92
CA TYR A 142 10.14 -12.72 6.52
C TYR A 142 11.56 -12.56 5.93
N ASP A 143 12.47 -12.08 6.76
CA ASP A 143 13.92 -12.09 6.55
C ASP A 143 14.58 -12.42 7.89
N ALA A 144 15.33 -13.51 7.95
CA ALA A 144 15.97 -13.98 9.18
C ALA A 144 17.08 -13.03 9.71
N THR A 145 17.63 -12.20 8.84
CA THR A 145 18.71 -11.25 9.14
C THR A 145 18.21 -9.83 9.36
N LYS A 146 17.10 -9.45 8.69
CA LYS A 146 16.51 -8.11 8.71
C LYS A 146 14.98 -8.17 8.83
N PRO A 147 14.46 -8.73 9.94
CA PRO A 147 13.02 -8.92 10.08
C PRO A 147 12.29 -7.57 10.22
N ILE A 148 11.05 -7.53 9.72
CA ILE A 148 10.13 -6.44 10.02
C ILE A 148 9.45 -6.72 11.36
N TYR A 149 9.59 -5.80 12.31
CA TYR A 149 9.00 -5.92 13.64
C TYR A 149 7.59 -5.33 13.70
N THR A 150 6.75 -5.92 14.55
CA THR A 150 5.42 -5.43 14.93
C THR A 150 5.18 -5.70 16.42
N SER A 151 4.17 -5.05 17.01
CA SER A 151 3.71 -5.36 18.37
C SER A 151 3.42 -6.87 18.54
N ARG A 152 3.93 -7.44 19.65
CA ARG A 152 3.69 -8.83 20.05
C ARG A 152 2.31 -8.92 20.69
N ARG A 153 1.40 -9.66 20.05
CA ARG A 153 -0.01 -9.75 20.46
C ARG A 153 -0.40 -11.05 21.16
N ASN A 154 0.49 -12.06 21.18
CA ASN A 154 0.25 -13.39 21.77
C ASN A 154 -1.10 -14.01 21.35
N LEU A 155 -1.49 -13.83 20.08
CA LEU A 155 -2.72 -14.42 19.54
C LEU A 155 -2.55 -15.93 19.37
N PRO A 156 -3.64 -16.71 19.52
CA PRO A 156 -3.59 -18.14 19.23
C PRO A 156 -3.32 -18.39 17.73
N PRO A 157 -2.90 -19.61 17.35
CA PRO A 157 -2.92 -20.04 15.97
C PRO A 157 -4.32 -19.90 15.36
N SER A 158 -4.39 -19.64 14.06
CA SER A 158 -5.66 -19.56 13.34
C SER A 158 -6.30 -20.94 13.24
N LYS A 159 -7.62 -21.01 13.44
CA LYS A 159 -8.42 -22.23 13.31
C LYS A 159 -9.13 -22.22 11.97
N ILE A 160 -8.94 -23.29 11.21
CA ILE A 160 -9.49 -23.46 9.86
C ILE A 160 -10.24 -24.78 9.85
N ASP A 161 -11.54 -24.73 9.57
CA ASP A 161 -12.41 -25.90 9.49
C ASP A 161 -13.08 -25.97 8.12
N SER A 162 -12.88 -27.07 7.41
CA SER A 162 -13.54 -27.37 6.13
C SER A 162 -13.43 -26.26 5.06
N SER A 163 -12.39 -25.43 5.13
CA SER A 163 -12.17 -24.31 4.20
C SER A 163 -11.13 -24.63 3.13
N LYS A 164 -11.27 -24.00 1.97
CA LYS A 164 -10.29 -24.03 0.88
C LYS A 164 -9.60 -22.67 0.78
N ILE A 165 -8.26 -22.68 0.78
CA ILE A 165 -7.43 -21.47 0.73
C ILE A 165 -6.45 -21.63 -0.43
N VAL A 166 -6.44 -20.67 -1.36
CA VAL A 166 -5.62 -20.69 -2.58
C VAL A 166 -4.94 -19.34 -2.72
N ASP A 167 -3.62 -19.33 -2.95
CA ASP A 167 -2.81 -18.12 -3.18
C ASP A 167 -3.09 -17.00 -2.17
N SER A 168 -3.17 -17.34 -0.88
CA SER A 168 -3.67 -16.43 0.17
C SER A 168 -2.85 -16.52 1.45
N ILE A 169 -2.86 -15.44 2.23
CA ILE A 169 -2.20 -15.36 3.54
C ILE A 169 -3.27 -15.28 4.64
N VAL A 170 -3.16 -16.14 5.66
CA VAL A 170 -4.01 -16.08 6.85
C VAL A 170 -3.17 -15.74 8.08
N SER A 171 -3.45 -14.57 8.66
CA SER A 171 -2.80 -14.10 9.88
C SER A 171 -3.35 -14.78 11.12
N HIS A 172 -2.56 -14.77 12.20
CA HIS A 172 -2.87 -15.34 13.51
C HIS A 172 -4.24 -14.94 14.09
N GLY A 173 -4.81 -15.84 14.90
CA GLY A 173 -6.04 -15.61 15.64
C GLY A 173 -7.31 -15.63 14.79
N SER A 174 -7.23 -16.08 13.53
CA SER A 174 -8.38 -16.07 12.64
C SER A 174 -9.22 -17.35 12.81
N PHE A 175 -10.53 -17.24 12.60
CA PHE A 175 -11.50 -18.34 12.62
C PHE A 175 -12.18 -18.43 11.26
N LEU A 176 -11.89 -19.50 10.53
CA LEU A 176 -12.40 -19.75 9.18
C LEU A 176 -13.24 -21.03 9.22
N ASN A 177 -14.51 -20.92 8.84
CA ASN A 177 -15.45 -22.05 8.85
C ASN A 177 -16.07 -22.22 7.47
N ASN A 178 -15.87 -23.37 6.84
CA ASN A 178 -16.47 -23.78 5.56
C ASN A 178 -16.49 -22.65 4.51
N CYS A 179 -15.34 -22.04 4.26
CA CYS A 179 -15.22 -20.88 3.36
C CYS A 179 -14.20 -21.12 2.25
N PHE A 180 -14.31 -20.35 1.17
CA PHE A 180 -13.36 -20.36 0.06
C PHE A 180 -12.64 -19.01 0.00
N ILE A 181 -11.31 -19.02 0.06
CA ILE A 181 -10.47 -17.83 0.05
C ILE A 181 -9.45 -17.99 -1.07
N GLU A 182 -9.47 -17.08 -2.03
CA GLU A 182 -8.62 -17.07 -3.22
C GLU A 182 -7.93 -15.70 -3.34
N HIS A 183 -6.62 -15.69 -3.61
CA HIS A 183 -5.85 -14.46 -3.88
C HIS A 183 -6.16 -13.33 -2.89
N SER A 184 -6.04 -13.60 -1.59
CA SER A 184 -6.50 -12.70 -0.53
C SER A 184 -5.58 -12.68 0.68
N VAL A 185 -5.60 -11.56 1.41
CA VAL A 185 -4.90 -11.40 2.70
C VAL A 185 -5.93 -11.29 3.81
N VAL A 186 -5.91 -12.25 4.74
CA VAL A 186 -6.76 -12.28 5.92
C VAL A 186 -5.96 -11.83 7.13
N GLY A 187 -6.30 -10.66 7.65
CA GLY A 187 -5.66 -10.03 8.80
C GLY A 187 -5.98 -10.71 10.12
N ILE A 188 -5.31 -10.26 11.18
CA ILE A 188 -5.42 -10.86 12.51
C ILE A 188 -6.86 -10.86 13.04
N ARG A 189 -7.23 -11.89 13.82
CA ARG A 189 -8.55 -11.99 14.49
C ARG A 189 -9.75 -12.02 13.56
N SER A 190 -9.56 -12.33 12.28
CA SER A 190 -10.65 -12.34 11.32
C SER A 190 -11.59 -13.51 11.59
N ARG A 191 -12.90 -13.26 11.54
CA ARG A 191 -13.94 -14.30 11.61
C ARG A 191 -14.66 -14.36 10.26
N ILE A 192 -14.62 -15.51 9.62
CA ILE A 192 -15.22 -15.77 8.31
C ILE A 192 -16.14 -16.99 8.46
N ASN A 193 -17.45 -16.77 8.34
CA ASN A 193 -18.45 -17.81 8.53
C ASN A 193 -18.68 -18.68 7.28
N ALA A 194 -19.58 -19.64 7.40
CA ALA A 194 -19.87 -20.66 6.39
C ALA A 194 -20.29 -20.07 5.04
N ASN A 195 -19.86 -20.75 3.97
CA ASN A 195 -20.17 -20.45 2.58
C ASN A 195 -19.74 -19.04 2.13
N VAL A 196 -18.80 -18.41 2.85
CA VAL A 196 -18.18 -17.16 2.40
C VAL A 196 -17.19 -17.45 1.29
N HIS A 197 -17.20 -16.62 0.25
CA HIS A 197 -16.19 -16.60 -0.80
C HIS A 197 -15.48 -15.24 -0.81
N LEU A 198 -14.19 -15.23 -0.49
CA LEU A 198 -13.31 -14.07 -0.66
C LEU A 198 -12.41 -14.29 -1.86
N LYS A 199 -12.41 -13.34 -2.78
CA LYS A 199 -11.52 -13.30 -3.94
C LYS A 199 -10.91 -11.93 -4.05
N ASP A 200 -9.61 -11.81 -4.33
CA ASP A 200 -8.96 -10.50 -4.53
C ASP A 200 -9.30 -9.54 -3.36
N THR A 201 -9.11 -9.96 -2.11
CA THR A 201 -9.59 -9.23 -0.92
C THR A 201 -8.50 -9.02 0.12
N VAL A 202 -8.40 -7.79 0.64
CA VAL A 202 -7.52 -7.43 1.76
C VAL A 202 -8.38 -7.15 2.99
N MET A 203 -8.50 -8.11 3.88
CA MET A 203 -9.20 -7.96 5.15
C MET A 203 -8.21 -7.59 6.25
N LEU A 204 -8.35 -6.42 6.86
CA LEU A 204 -7.44 -5.97 7.92
C LEU A 204 -7.67 -6.70 9.25
N GLY A 205 -8.84 -7.31 9.42
CA GLY A 205 -9.20 -8.13 10.57
C GLY A 205 -9.81 -7.34 11.73
N ALA A 206 -9.52 -7.71 12.97
CA ALA A 206 -10.16 -7.08 14.15
C ALA A 206 -9.16 -6.70 15.25
N ASP A 207 -9.52 -5.65 15.99
CA ASP A 207 -8.77 -5.11 17.14
C ASP A 207 -8.96 -5.98 18.40
N PHE A 208 -10.11 -6.66 18.51
CA PHE A 208 -10.50 -7.54 19.62
C PHE A 208 -11.38 -8.70 19.12
N TYR A 209 -11.69 -9.66 19.99
CA TYR A 209 -12.70 -10.69 19.74
C TYR A 209 -14.00 -10.31 20.43
N GLU A 210 -15.12 -10.65 19.82
CA GLU A 210 -16.40 -10.72 20.52
C GLU A 210 -16.55 -12.13 21.11
N THR A 211 -17.00 -12.19 22.35
CA THR A 211 -17.33 -13.45 23.03
C THR A 211 -18.59 -14.06 22.41
N ASP A 212 -18.77 -15.38 22.56
CA ASP A 212 -19.96 -16.05 22.02
C ASP A 212 -21.27 -15.49 22.62
N ALA A 213 -21.24 -15.02 23.87
CA ALA A 213 -22.36 -14.35 24.52
C ALA A 213 -22.69 -12.98 23.88
N GLU A 214 -21.68 -12.17 23.57
CA GLU A 214 -21.85 -10.89 22.87
C GLU A 214 -22.37 -11.09 21.45
N VAL A 215 -21.85 -12.08 20.74
CA VAL A 215 -22.33 -12.45 19.39
C VAL A 215 -23.80 -12.89 19.45
N ALA A 216 -24.18 -13.73 20.41
CA ALA A 216 -25.56 -14.17 20.57
C ALA A 216 -26.50 -13.00 20.92
N ALA A 217 -26.08 -12.09 21.79
CA ALA A 217 -26.84 -10.89 22.13
C ALA A 217 -27.07 -9.98 20.91
N GLN A 218 -26.04 -9.81 20.07
CA GLN A 218 -26.19 -9.03 18.85
C GLN A 218 -27.18 -9.65 17.88
N PHE A 219 -27.13 -10.97 17.67
CA PHE A 219 -28.13 -11.64 16.85
C PHE A 219 -29.55 -11.50 17.41
N ALA A 220 -29.72 -11.58 18.74
CA ALA A 220 -31.01 -11.37 19.40
C ALA A 220 -31.56 -9.95 19.19
N GLU A 221 -30.69 -8.96 19.06
CA GLU A 221 -31.03 -7.56 18.75
C GLU A 221 -31.14 -7.27 17.24
N GLY A 222 -30.97 -8.27 16.37
CA GLY A 222 -30.97 -8.09 14.92
C GLY A 222 -29.74 -7.33 14.39
N LYS A 223 -28.63 -7.32 15.14
CA LYS A 223 -27.36 -6.70 14.76
C LYS A 223 -26.40 -7.72 14.17
N VAL A 224 -25.39 -7.21 13.46
CA VAL A 224 -24.36 -8.01 12.80
C VAL A 224 -23.07 -8.03 13.64
N PRO A 225 -22.52 -9.21 13.99
CA PRO A 225 -21.24 -9.34 14.68
C PRO A 225 -20.04 -8.96 13.80
N ILE A 226 -18.88 -8.76 14.43
CA ILE A 226 -17.62 -8.50 13.72
C ILE A 226 -17.25 -9.70 12.86
N GLY A 227 -16.82 -9.42 11.63
CA GLY A 227 -16.43 -10.42 10.65
C GLY A 227 -17.41 -10.49 9.49
N ILE A 228 -17.44 -11.65 8.84
CA ILE A 228 -18.19 -11.86 7.60
C ILE A 228 -19.27 -12.91 7.84
N GLY A 229 -20.52 -12.51 7.67
CA GLY A 229 -21.72 -13.34 7.77
C GLY A 229 -21.80 -14.40 6.67
N GLU A 230 -22.67 -15.37 6.89
CA GLU A 230 -22.80 -16.55 6.03
C GLU A 230 -23.22 -16.23 4.60
N ASN A 231 -22.84 -17.09 3.66
CA ASN A 231 -23.23 -17.03 2.24
C ASN A 231 -22.85 -15.71 1.53
N THR A 232 -21.88 -14.98 2.07
CA THR A 232 -21.42 -13.69 1.54
C THR A 232 -20.31 -13.87 0.51
N LYS A 233 -20.36 -13.10 -0.59
CA LYS A 233 -19.37 -13.15 -1.68
C LYS A 233 -18.71 -11.78 -1.84
N ILE A 234 -17.39 -11.73 -1.79
CA ILE A 234 -16.62 -10.49 -1.84
C ILE A 234 -15.51 -10.61 -2.87
N LYS A 235 -15.40 -9.60 -3.74
CA LYS A 235 -14.37 -9.45 -4.75
C LYS A 235 -13.84 -8.02 -4.80
N ASP A 236 -12.55 -7.85 -5.07
CA ASP A 236 -11.89 -6.56 -5.30
C ASP A 236 -12.15 -5.56 -4.16
N CYS A 237 -11.89 -6.00 -2.92
CA CYS A 237 -12.33 -5.28 -1.73
C CYS A 237 -11.23 -5.14 -0.66
N ILE A 238 -11.20 -3.98 0.00
CA ILE A 238 -10.52 -3.79 1.28
C ILE A 238 -11.58 -3.78 2.38
N ILE A 239 -11.40 -4.63 3.40
CA ILE A 239 -12.27 -4.67 4.58
C ILE A 239 -11.47 -4.16 5.77
N ASP A 240 -11.81 -2.97 6.26
CA ASP A 240 -11.11 -2.35 7.39
C ASP A 240 -11.48 -3.00 8.73
N LYS A 241 -10.82 -2.56 9.80
CA LYS A 241 -10.90 -3.14 11.14
C LYS A 241 -12.32 -3.16 11.68
N ASN A 242 -12.67 -4.30 12.30
CA ASN A 242 -13.93 -4.46 13.05
C ASN A 242 -15.19 -4.25 12.20
N ALA A 243 -15.09 -4.34 10.87
CA ALA A 243 -16.24 -4.31 10.00
C ALA A 243 -17.20 -5.48 10.32
N ARG A 244 -18.49 -5.21 10.19
CA ARG A 244 -19.60 -6.11 10.48
C ARG A 244 -20.36 -6.36 9.19
N ILE A 245 -20.00 -7.41 8.46
CA ILE A 245 -20.61 -7.73 7.17
C ILE A 245 -21.67 -8.80 7.40
N GLY A 246 -22.91 -8.49 7.04
CA GLY A 246 -24.07 -9.36 7.20
C GLY A 246 -24.02 -10.64 6.38
N LYS A 247 -25.09 -11.44 6.48
CA LYS A 247 -25.27 -12.64 5.66
C LYS A 247 -25.82 -12.30 4.27
N ASN A 248 -25.53 -13.16 3.30
CA ASN A 248 -25.99 -13.03 1.91
C ASN A 248 -25.58 -11.72 1.24
N VAL A 249 -24.49 -11.08 1.70
CA VAL A 249 -23.97 -9.85 1.11
C VAL A 249 -23.19 -10.19 -0.16
N ILE A 250 -23.28 -9.33 -1.17
CA ILE A 250 -22.46 -9.43 -2.39
C ILE A 250 -21.71 -8.12 -2.56
N ILE A 251 -20.38 -8.17 -2.58
CA ILE A 251 -19.53 -7.04 -2.89
C ILE A 251 -18.72 -7.43 -4.12
N ALA A 252 -19.10 -6.88 -5.27
CA ALA A 252 -18.44 -7.20 -6.54
C ALA A 252 -18.25 -5.98 -7.44
N ASN A 253 -18.91 -4.84 -7.14
CA ASN A 253 -18.86 -3.64 -7.97
C ASN A 253 -19.12 -3.98 -9.45
N SER A 254 -20.22 -4.71 -9.71
CA SER A 254 -20.49 -5.32 -11.02
C SER A 254 -20.65 -4.29 -12.15
N GLU A 255 -20.96 -3.05 -11.78
CA GLU A 255 -21.07 -1.90 -12.71
C GLU A 255 -19.71 -1.28 -13.05
N GLY A 256 -18.62 -1.69 -12.40
CA GLY A 256 -17.28 -1.18 -12.67
C GLY A 256 -17.07 0.28 -12.24
N ILE A 257 -17.80 0.73 -11.21
CA ILE A 257 -17.72 2.10 -10.69
C ILE A 257 -16.28 2.39 -10.26
N GLN A 258 -15.71 3.50 -10.71
CA GLN A 258 -14.35 3.88 -10.34
C GLN A 258 -14.30 4.64 -9.03
N GLU A 259 -15.21 5.59 -8.84
CA GLU A 259 -15.21 6.52 -7.71
C GLU A 259 -16.64 6.67 -7.19
N ALA A 260 -16.87 6.37 -5.92
CA ALA A 260 -18.14 6.62 -5.24
C ALA A 260 -17.91 6.94 -3.77
N ASP A 261 -18.58 7.97 -3.25
CA ASP A 261 -18.67 8.23 -1.82
C ASP A 261 -20.03 7.75 -1.30
N ARG A 262 -19.97 6.71 -0.48
CA ARG A 262 -21.12 6.04 0.16
C ARG A 262 -20.82 5.84 1.65
N SER A 263 -20.02 6.76 2.23
CA SER A 263 -19.51 6.62 3.60
C SER A 263 -20.62 6.50 4.64
N SER A 264 -21.79 7.11 4.40
CA SER A 264 -23.01 6.94 5.21
C SER A 264 -23.56 5.51 5.21
N GLU A 265 -23.27 4.73 4.17
CA GLU A 265 -23.64 3.31 4.02
C GLU A 265 -22.49 2.38 4.45
N GLY A 266 -21.40 2.95 4.98
CA GLY A 266 -20.30 2.17 5.56
C GLY A 266 -19.21 1.75 4.57
N PHE A 267 -19.21 2.26 3.34
CA PHE A 267 -18.18 1.97 2.35
C PHE A 267 -17.89 3.15 1.41
N TYR A 268 -16.83 3.06 0.63
CA TYR A 268 -16.63 3.90 -0.55
C TYR A 268 -15.97 3.09 -1.67
N ILE A 269 -15.97 3.61 -2.89
CA ILE A 269 -15.21 3.03 -4.01
C ILE A 269 -14.15 4.03 -4.45
N ARG A 270 -12.89 3.59 -4.52
CA ARG A 270 -11.76 4.38 -5.04
C ARG A 270 -10.99 3.55 -6.05
N SER A 271 -10.74 4.13 -7.22
CA SER A 271 -10.07 3.49 -8.35
C SER A 271 -10.66 2.12 -8.72
N GLY A 272 -11.94 1.86 -8.45
CA GLY A 272 -12.60 0.57 -8.69
C GLY A 272 -12.51 -0.46 -7.56
N ILE A 273 -11.85 -0.14 -6.43
CA ILE A 273 -11.82 -0.98 -5.22
C ILE A 273 -12.89 -0.53 -4.24
N THR A 274 -13.71 -1.48 -3.78
CA THR A 274 -14.65 -1.24 -2.68
C THR A 274 -13.91 -1.29 -1.35
N VAL A 275 -14.05 -0.25 -0.54
CA VAL A 275 -13.45 -0.16 0.80
C VAL A 275 -14.54 -0.11 1.85
N ILE A 276 -14.67 -1.18 2.65
CA ILE A 276 -15.56 -1.22 3.81
C ILE A 276 -14.86 -0.52 4.97
N LEU A 277 -15.54 0.48 5.55
CA LEU A 277 -15.01 1.35 6.57
C LEU A 277 -14.82 0.65 7.92
N LYS A 278 -13.87 1.16 8.72
CA LYS A 278 -13.65 0.70 10.09
C LYS A 278 -14.93 0.81 10.92
N ASN A 279 -15.24 -0.24 11.67
CA ASN A 279 -16.42 -0.37 12.53
C ASN A 279 -17.78 -0.22 11.80
N SER A 280 -17.81 -0.21 10.46
CA SER A 280 -19.06 -0.06 9.73
C SER A 280 -19.83 -1.37 9.70
N THR A 281 -21.15 -1.25 9.46
CA THR A 281 -22.04 -2.39 9.33
C THR A 281 -22.62 -2.42 7.94
N ILE A 282 -22.39 -3.51 7.22
CA ILE A 282 -23.05 -3.83 5.96
C ILE A 282 -24.20 -4.78 6.27
N GLN A 283 -25.42 -4.35 6.01
CA GLN A 283 -26.63 -5.09 6.36
C GLN A 283 -26.79 -6.36 5.51
N ASP A 284 -27.54 -7.31 6.05
CA ASP A 284 -27.86 -8.57 5.38
C ASP A 284 -28.44 -8.34 3.97
N GLY A 285 -27.98 -9.12 3.01
CA GLY A 285 -28.50 -9.11 1.64
C GLY A 285 -28.08 -7.92 0.77
N LEU A 286 -27.28 -6.98 1.29
CA LEU A 286 -26.84 -5.83 0.50
C LEU A 286 -25.95 -6.27 -0.68
N VAL A 287 -26.16 -5.63 -1.84
CA VAL A 287 -25.34 -5.80 -3.04
C VAL A 287 -24.62 -4.50 -3.35
N ILE A 288 -23.29 -4.56 -3.48
CA ILE A 288 -22.38 -3.44 -3.78
C ILE A 288 -21.61 -3.73 -5.06
#